data_AF-A0A9D7RHR1-F1
#
_entry.id   AF-A0A9D7RHR1-F1
#
_cell.length_a   1.000
_cell.length_b   1.000
_cell.length_c   1.000
_cell.angle_alpha   90.00
_cell.angle_beta   90.00
_cell.angle_gamma   90.00
#
_symmetry.space_group_name_H-M   'P 1'
#
loop_
_entity.id
_entity.type
_entity.pdbx_description
1 polymer ?
#
loop_
_entity_poly.entity_id
_entity_poly.type
_entity_poly.pdbx_seq_one_letter_code
_entity_poly.pdbx_strand_id
1 'polypeptide(L)'
;MKTFASKLPLFVAIALTAPVSATTAEDVAVTAAQVAEAMPLAASRGLVLDVTNGDSRAIAVGERGHVLVSESRSDWRQVERVPTRANLTAVTTAGEAVWAVGHDGMILFSADGGLNWQVQRQDVWKPMPDDADWDAFDPTQGAPLLDVLALDEKRLLAVGAYKLDVCARRTRV
;
A
#
# COMPACT_ATOMS: atom_id res chain seq x y z
N MET A 1 40.87 -25.41 62.55
CA MET A 1 41.13 -24.08 61.97
C MET A 1 41.46 -24.20 60.49
N LYS A 2 40.46 -24.10 59.59
CA LYS A 2 40.60 -23.65 58.18
C LYS A 2 39.23 -23.15 57.72
N THR A 3 39.11 -21.85 57.55
CA THR A 3 37.97 -21.10 57.01
C THR A 3 37.95 -21.23 55.49
N PHE A 4 36.79 -21.49 54.88
CA PHE A 4 36.58 -21.34 53.43
C PHE A 4 35.37 -20.45 53.20
N ALA A 5 35.64 -19.29 52.61
CA ALA A 5 34.68 -18.22 52.33
C ALA A 5 33.79 -18.59 51.13
N SER A 6 32.48 -18.43 51.31
CA SER A 6 31.47 -18.52 50.25
C SER A 6 31.46 -17.23 49.44
N LYS A 7 31.63 -17.32 48.12
CA LYS A 7 31.55 -16.19 47.18
C LYS A 7 30.13 -16.10 46.63
N LEU A 8 29.48 -14.95 46.85
CA LEU A 8 28.19 -14.58 46.26
C LEU A 8 28.40 -14.14 44.79
N PRO A 9 27.58 -14.57 43.80
CA PRO A 9 27.71 -14.07 42.45
C PRO A 9 26.97 -12.73 42.28
N LEU A 10 27.66 -11.77 41.67
CA LEU A 10 27.18 -10.47 41.24
C LEU A 10 26.36 -10.64 39.94
N PHE A 11 25.04 -10.40 39.98
CA PHE A 11 24.21 -10.34 38.78
C PHE A 11 24.27 -8.93 38.17
N VAL A 12 24.80 -8.83 36.96
CA VAL A 12 24.77 -7.61 36.14
C VAL A 12 23.45 -7.57 35.38
N ALA A 13 22.59 -6.59 35.65
CA ALA A 13 21.37 -6.33 34.90
C ALA A 13 21.71 -5.52 33.64
N ILE A 14 21.53 -6.11 32.46
CA ILE A 14 21.65 -5.43 31.17
C ILE A 14 20.30 -4.82 30.83
N ALA A 15 20.20 -3.48 30.84
CA ALA A 15 19.01 -2.77 30.41
C ALA A 15 18.96 -2.77 28.86
N LEU A 16 17.95 -3.44 28.30
CA LEU A 16 17.69 -3.48 26.86
C LEU A 16 16.89 -2.23 26.47
N THR A 17 17.56 -1.17 26.02
CA THR A 17 16.89 -0.01 25.43
C THR A 17 16.53 -0.32 23.98
N ALA A 18 15.24 -0.52 23.68
CA ALA A 18 14.75 -0.57 22.31
C ALA A 18 14.84 0.82 21.67
N PRO A 19 15.31 0.97 20.42
CA PRO A 19 15.26 2.24 19.73
C PRO A 19 13.81 2.53 19.35
N VAL A 20 13.22 3.59 19.90
CA VAL A 20 12.07 4.25 19.29
C VAL A 20 12.61 4.99 18.06
N SER A 21 12.33 4.47 16.87
CA SER A 21 12.56 5.20 15.64
C SER A 21 11.61 6.39 15.61
N ALA A 22 12.18 7.60 15.70
CA ALA A 22 11.42 8.83 15.50
C ALA A 22 11.13 9.01 14.01
N THR A 23 9.86 8.91 13.62
CA THR A 23 9.39 9.36 12.31
C THR A 23 9.65 10.86 12.19
N THR A 24 10.40 11.27 11.17
CA THR A 24 10.67 12.69 10.89
C THR A 24 9.46 13.36 10.25
N ALA A 25 9.31 14.67 10.44
CA ALA A 25 8.19 15.44 9.89
C ALA A 25 8.10 15.41 8.36
N GLU A 26 9.23 15.13 7.69
CA GLU A 26 9.31 14.94 6.24
C GLU A 26 8.59 13.66 5.79
N ASP A 27 8.72 12.57 6.54
CA ASP A 27 8.06 11.28 6.26
C ASP A 27 6.53 11.38 6.39
N VAL A 28 6.06 12.19 7.35
CA VAL A 28 4.62 12.48 7.55
C VAL A 28 4.08 13.41 6.45
N ALA A 29 4.90 14.35 5.98
CA ALA A 29 4.50 15.27 4.91
C ALA A 29 4.43 14.57 3.55
N VAL A 30 5.36 13.65 3.25
CA VAL A 30 5.34 12.83 2.03
C VAL A 30 4.12 11.90 2.01
N THR A 31 3.77 11.28 3.14
CA THR A 31 2.56 10.44 3.24
C THR A 31 1.26 11.23 3.11
N ALA A 32 1.17 12.46 3.64
CA ALA A 32 -0.01 13.31 3.50
C ALA A 32 -0.18 13.88 2.09
N ALA A 33 0.91 14.22 1.40
CA ALA A 33 0.90 14.74 0.03
C ALA A 33 0.43 13.69 -1.00
N GLN A 34 0.51 12.41 -0.65
CA GLN A 34 0.14 11.29 -1.50
C GLN A 34 -1.30 10.82 -1.28
N VAL A 35 -2.09 11.41 -0.37
CA VAL A 35 -3.49 10.99 -0.19
C VAL A 35 -4.37 11.51 -1.33
N ALA A 36 -5.30 10.68 -1.80
CA ALA A 36 -6.29 11.03 -2.79
C ALA A 36 -7.09 12.26 -2.35
N GLU A 37 -7.30 13.19 -3.27
CA GLU A 37 -8.04 14.41 -2.97
C GLU A 37 -9.53 14.11 -2.83
N ALA A 38 -10.16 14.65 -1.78
CA ALA A 38 -11.60 14.58 -1.60
C ALA A 38 -12.29 15.41 -2.70
N MET A 39 -13.03 14.74 -3.58
CA MET A 39 -13.69 15.35 -4.73
C MET A 39 -15.19 15.06 -4.67
N PRO A 40 -16.03 16.02 -4.24
CA PRO A 40 -17.46 15.80 -4.03
C PRO A 40 -18.24 15.26 -5.26
N LEU A 41 -17.70 15.46 -6.47
CA LEU A 41 -18.30 15.00 -7.72
C LEU A 41 -17.63 13.75 -8.30
N ALA A 42 -16.61 13.16 -7.65
CA ALA A 42 -15.92 11.98 -8.17
C ALA A 42 -16.89 10.82 -8.47
N ALA A 43 -17.92 10.65 -7.64
CA ALA A 43 -18.94 9.62 -7.82
C ALA A 43 -19.84 9.81 -9.06
N SER A 44 -20.03 11.05 -9.54
CA SER A 44 -20.94 11.35 -10.67
C SER A 44 -20.23 11.85 -11.93
N ARG A 45 -18.98 12.29 -11.82
CA ARG A 45 -18.21 12.91 -12.91
C ARG A 45 -16.74 12.47 -12.96
N GLY A 46 -16.29 11.65 -12.01
CA GLY A 46 -14.93 11.12 -12.02
C GLY A 46 -14.75 10.06 -13.09
N LEU A 47 -13.54 9.98 -13.64
CA LEU A 47 -13.16 8.87 -14.52
C LEU A 47 -12.93 7.63 -13.67
N VAL A 48 -13.79 6.64 -13.86
CA VAL A 48 -13.66 5.29 -13.30
C VAL A 48 -13.04 4.40 -14.37
N LEU A 49 -12.00 3.64 -13.99
CA LEU A 49 -11.26 2.77 -14.90
C LEU A 49 -11.64 1.30 -14.71
N ASP A 50 -12.01 0.90 -13.50
CA ASP A 50 -12.43 -0.47 -13.22
C ASP A 50 -13.39 -0.55 -12.02
N VAL A 51 -14.15 -1.64 -11.94
CA VAL A 51 -15.12 -1.91 -10.88
C VAL A 51 -15.19 -3.41 -10.57
N THR A 52 -15.24 -3.74 -9.28
CA THR A 52 -15.45 -5.10 -8.80
C THR A 52 -16.60 -5.17 -7.81
N ASN A 53 -17.28 -6.31 -7.78
CA ASN A 53 -18.30 -6.62 -6.77
C ASN A 53 -17.68 -7.46 -5.66
N GLY A 54 -17.49 -6.87 -4.48
CA GLY A 54 -17.22 -7.62 -3.26
C GLY A 54 -18.50 -8.11 -2.59
N ASP A 55 -18.32 -8.87 -1.52
CA ASP A 55 -19.42 -9.48 -0.76
C ASP A 55 -20.33 -8.39 -0.17
N SER A 56 -19.76 -7.50 0.64
CA SER A 56 -20.53 -6.42 1.28
C SER A 56 -20.81 -5.24 0.35
N ARG A 57 -19.89 -4.86 -0.53
CA ARG A 57 -19.99 -3.65 -1.37
C ARG A 57 -19.34 -3.81 -2.74
N ALA A 58 -19.80 -3.01 -3.70
CA ALA A 58 -19.07 -2.80 -4.93
C ALA A 58 -17.98 -1.73 -4.71
N ILE A 59 -16.85 -1.89 -5.40
CA ILE A 59 -15.69 -1.01 -5.33
C ILE A 59 -15.32 -0.61 -6.74
N ALA A 60 -15.19 0.69 -6.99
CA ALA A 60 -14.71 1.22 -8.26
C ALA A 60 -13.45 2.05 -8.04
N VAL A 61 -12.52 2.02 -8.99
CA VAL A 61 -11.25 2.76 -8.91
C VAL A 61 -11.01 3.57 -10.16
N GLY A 62 -10.21 4.62 -10.07
CA GLY A 62 -9.92 5.47 -11.23
C GLY A 62 -8.83 6.51 -11.02
N GLU A 63 -9.00 7.64 -11.70
CA GLU A 63 -8.00 8.70 -11.75
C GLU A 63 -7.70 9.29 -10.36
N ARG A 64 -6.48 9.81 -10.15
CA ARG A 64 -6.11 10.59 -8.96
C ARG A 64 -6.31 9.83 -7.64
N GLY A 65 -6.15 8.51 -7.65
CA GLY A 65 -6.34 7.65 -6.48
C GLY A 65 -7.80 7.52 -6.04
N HIS A 66 -8.76 7.81 -6.91
CA HIS A 66 -10.17 7.66 -6.59
C HIS A 66 -10.51 6.20 -6.32
N VAL A 67 -11.11 5.99 -5.14
CA VAL A 67 -11.81 4.75 -4.79
C VAL A 67 -13.23 5.13 -4.40
N LEU A 68 -14.19 4.53 -5.06
CA LEU A 68 -15.61 4.66 -4.79
C LEU A 68 -16.13 3.34 -4.22
N VAL A 69 -17.01 3.42 -3.23
CA VAL A 69 -17.67 2.24 -2.65
C VAL A 69 -19.19 2.42 -2.69
N SER A 70 -19.90 1.31 -2.86
CA SER A 70 -21.37 1.27 -2.83
C SER A 70 -21.89 -0.01 -2.21
N GLU A 71 -22.65 0.10 -1.12
CA GLU A 71 -23.40 -1.03 -0.57
C GLU A 71 -24.65 -1.36 -1.42
N SER A 72 -25.31 -0.36 -2.01
CA SER A 72 -26.52 -0.56 -2.83
C SER A 72 -26.22 -0.94 -4.30
N ARG A 73 -24.97 -0.80 -4.74
CA ARG A 73 -24.52 -0.86 -6.14
C ARG A 73 -25.11 0.23 -7.06
N SER A 74 -25.86 1.18 -6.49
CA SER A 74 -26.40 2.34 -7.21
C SER A 74 -25.89 3.66 -6.64
N ASP A 75 -25.71 3.74 -5.31
CA ASP A 75 -25.29 4.94 -4.61
C ASP A 75 -23.83 4.84 -4.24
N TRP A 76 -23.02 5.70 -4.84
CA TRP A 76 -21.56 5.65 -4.73
C TRP A 76 -21.05 6.78 -3.84
N ARG A 77 -20.10 6.46 -2.97
CA ARG A 77 -19.36 7.45 -2.19
C ARG A 77 -17.86 7.28 -2.36
N GLN A 78 -17.13 8.40 -2.40
CA GLN A 78 -15.68 8.38 -2.43
C GLN A 78 -15.10 8.06 -1.05
N VAL A 79 -14.04 7.27 -1.03
CA VAL A 79 -13.21 7.01 0.14
C VAL A 79 -12.21 8.15 0.31
N GLU A 80 -12.19 8.78 1.49
CA GLU A 80 -11.42 10.01 1.71
C GLU A 80 -9.91 9.78 1.92
N ARG A 81 -9.51 8.62 2.47
CA ARG A 81 -8.12 8.34 2.88
C ARG A 81 -7.52 7.18 2.10
N VAL A 82 -7.44 7.34 0.78
CA VAL A 82 -6.68 6.43 -0.07
C VAL A 82 -5.24 6.97 -0.17
N PRO A 83 -4.19 6.20 0.20
CA PRO A 83 -2.82 6.69 0.31
C PRO A 83 -2.10 6.72 -1.05
N THR A 84 -2.78 7.18 -2.10
CA THR A 84 -2.15 7.46 -3.40
C THR A 84 -2.90 8.56 -4.15
N ARG A 85 -2.18 9.24 -5.04
CA ARG A 85 -2.74 10.09 -6.10
C ARG A 85 -2.47 9.52 -7.50
N ALA A 86 -1.78 8.39 -7.59
CA ALA A 86 -1.58 7.71 -8.85
C ALA A 86 -2.93 7.23 -9.40
N ASN A 87 -3.02 7.11 -10.72
CA ASN A 87 -4.20 6.52 -11.35
C ASN A 87 -4.27 5.05 -11.00
N LEU A 88 -5.39 4.62 -10.42
CA LEU A 88 -5.70 3.23 -10.15
C LEU A 88 -6.43 2.66 -11.37
N THR A 89 -5.87 1.61 -11.96
CA THR A 89 -6.31 1.08 -13.26
C THR A 89 -7.18 -0.16 -13.13
N ALA A 90 -6.99 -0.95 -12.07
CA ALA A 90 -7.71 -2.20 -11.86
C ALA A 90 -7.92 -2.50 -10.38
N VAL A 91 -9.02 -3.20 -10.07
CA VAL A 91 -9.41 -3.59 -8.71
C VAL A 91 -10.00 -5.00 -8.70
N THR A 92 -9.61 -5.79 -7.71
CA THR A 92 -10.11 -7.16 -7.51
C THR A 92 -10.38 -7.42 -6.04
N THR A 93 -11.23 -8.40 -5.75
CA THR A 93 -11.58 -8.78 -4.39
C THR A 93 -11.47 -10.29 -4.18
N ALA A 94 -11.23 -10.69 -2.94
CA ALA A 94 -11.36 -12.06 -2.44
C ALA A 94 -12.01 -11.98 -1.05
N GLY A 95 -13.32 -12.26 -0.96
CA GLY A 95 -14.08 -11.97 0.25
C GLY A 95 -14.14 -10.47 0.54
N GLU A 96 -13.76 -10.07 1.76
CA GLU A 96 -13.64 -8.67 2.18
C GLU A 96 -12.27 -8.04 1.86
N ALA A 97 -11.30 -8.85 1.41
CA ALA A 97 -9.99 -8.36 1.01
C ALA A 97 -10.07 -7.76 -0.40
N VAL A 98 -9.70 -6.48 -0.54
CA VAL A 98 -9.70 -5.76 -1.81
C VAL A 98 -8.28 -5.34 -2.17
N TRP A 99 -7.92 -5.54 -3.42
CA TRP A 99 -6.65 -5.16 -4.00
C TRP A 99 -6.88 -4.20 -5.15
N ALA A 100 -6.11 -3.11 -5.20
CA ALA A 100 -6.11 -2.18 -6.32
C ALA A 100 -4.69 -1.94 -6.80
N VAL A 101 -4.53 -1.80 -8.11
CA VAL A 101 -3.24 -1.54 -8.74
C VAL A 101 -3.30 -0.34 -9.66
N GLY A 102 -2.15 0.21 -10.03
CA GLY A 102 -2.12 1.31 -10.99
C GLY A 102 -0.74 1.81 -11.36
N HIS A 103 -0.69 3.09 -11.74
CA HIS A 103 0.53 3.81 -12.08
C HIS A 103 1.53 3.81 -10.91
N ASP A 104 2.81 4.10 -11.21
CA ASP A 104 3.90 4.08 -10.24
C ASP A 104 4.09 2.71 -9.57
N GLY A 105 3.77 1.62 -10.28
CA GLY A 105 3.81 0.26 -9.74
C GLY A 105 3.01 0.08 -8.44
N MET A 106 1.97 0.88 -8.27
CA MET A 106 1.17 0.97 -7.04
C MET A 106 0.40 -0.32 -6.81
N ILE A 107 0.49 -0.86 -5.59
CA ILE A 107 -0.38 -1.94 -5.10
C ILE A 107 -0.93 -1.51 -3.75
N LEU A 108 -2.26 -1.37 -3.68
CA LEU A 108 -3.00 -1.08 -2.47
C LEU A 108 -3.77 -2.30 -1.99
N PHE A 109 -3.94 -2.39 -0.67
CA PHE A 109 -4.73 -3.43 -0.02
C PHE A 109 -5.71 -2.83 0.97
N SER A 110 -6.91 -3.40 1.01
CA SER A 110 -7.91 -3.17 2.04
C SER A 110 -8.40 -4.51 2.59
N ALA A 111 -8.66 -4.58 3.89
CA ALA A 111 -9.18 -5.77 4.56
C ALA A 111 -10.66 -5.63 4.97
N ASP A 112 -11.30 -4.50 4.63
CA ASP A 112 -12.63 -4.13 5.10
C ASP A 112 -13.55 -3.69 3.95
N GLY A 113 -13.42 -4.37 2.81
CA GLY A 113 -14.24 -4.13 1.64
C GLY A 113 -13.92 -2.82 0.91
N GLY A 114 -12.73 -2.25 1.10
CA GLY A 114 -12.31 -1.03 0.41
C GLY A 114 -12.56 0.26 1.19
N LEU A 115 -12.81 0.21 2.51
CA LEU A 115 -13.00 1.40 3.33
C LEU A 115 -11.68 2.00 3.82
N ASN A 116 -10.72 1.16 4.19
CA ASN A 116 -9.39 1.58 4.62
C ASN A 116 -8.32 0.91 3.77
N TRP A 117 -7.35 1.69 3.31
CA TRP A 117 -6.33 1.25 2.36
C TRP A 117 -4.91 1.40 2.91
N GLN A 118 -4.07 0.44 2.57
CA GLN A 118 -2.65 0.42 2.91
C GLN A 118 -1.82 0.15 1.67
N VAL A 119 -0.77 0.94 1.46
CA VAL A 119 0.22 0.68 0.41
C VAL A 119 0.96 -0.63 0.72
N GLN A 120 0.96 -1.57 -0.23
CA GLN A 120 1.77 -2.79 -0.17
C GLN A 120 3.03 -2.68 -1.02
N ARG A 121 2.94 -1.96 -2.14
CA ARG A 121 4.06 -1.67 -3.04
C ARG A 121 3.85 -0.32 -3.70
N GLN A 122 4.95 0.38 -3.93
CA GLN A 122 5.03 1.55 -4.81
C GLN A 122 6.43 1.59 -5.42
N ASP A 123 6.51 2.04 -6.67
CA ASP A 123 7.72 2.08 -7.49
C ASP A 123 7.67 3.33 -8.37
N VAL A 124 7.67 4.48 -7.71
CA VAL A 124 7.54 5.80 -8.34
C VAL A 124 8.77 6.08 -9.20
N TRP A 125 8.54 6.61 -10.40
CA TRP A 125 9.62 7.08 -11.27
C TRP A 125 10.50 8.11 -10.54
N LYS A 126 11.82 7.92 -10.59
CA LYS A 126 12.79 8.86 -10.04
C LYS A 126 13.59 9.44 -11.20
N PRO A 127 13.75 10.78 -11.26
CA PRO A 127 14.68 11.38 -12.20
C PRO A 127 16.08 10.84 -11.91
N MET A 128 16.82 10.55 -12.98
CA MET A 128 18.22 10.18 -12.88
C MET A 128 19.00 11.34 -12.25
N PRO A 129 19.79 11.10 -11.19
CA PRO A 129 20.73 12.10 -10.70
C PRO A 129 21.71 12.52 -11.80
N ASP A 130 22.10 13.78 -11.83
CA ASP A 130 23.02 14.31 -12.86
C ASP A 130 24.39 13.59 -12.87
N ASP A 131 24.76 12.96 -11.76
CA ASP A 131 26.00 12.21 -11.56
C ASP A 131 25.84 10.68 -11.62
N ALA A 132 24.64 10.18 -11.95
CA ALA A 132 24.38 8.75 -11.96
C ALA A 132 25.04 8.04 -13.14
N ASP A 133 25.57 6.84 -12.86
CA ASP A 133 26.01 5.91 -13.88
C ASP A 133 24.80 5.45 -14.73
N TRP A 134 25.02 5.21 -16.02
CA TRP A 134 24.00 4.68 -16.92
C TRP A 134 23.43 3.35 -16.42
N ASP A 135 24.25 2.54 -15.73
CA ASP A 135 23.83 1.27 -15.12
C ASP A 135 22.80 1.46 -13.98
N ALA A 136 22.62 2.67 -13.45
CA ALA A 136 21.58 2.99 -12.47
C ALA A 136 20.20 3.24 -13.10
N PHE A 137 20.10 3.29 -14.43
CA PHE A 137 18.84 3.46 -15.15
C PHE A 137 18.02 2.17 -15.13
N ASP A 138 16.92 2.16 -14.39
CA ASP A 138 15.88 1.13 -14.53
C ASP A 138 14.72 1.65 -15.39
N PRO A 139 14.59 1.22 -16.67
CA PRO A 139 13.50 1.66 -17.54
C PRO A 139 12.12 1.13 -17.08
N THR A 140 12.08 0.18 -16.14
CA THR A 140 10.83 -0.37 -15.59
C THR A 140 10.32 0.39 -14.37
N GLN A 141 11.07 1.37 -13.88
CA GLN A 141 10.65 2.22 -12.77
C GLN A 141 9.45 3.07 -13.18
N GLY A 142 8.46 3.21 -12.30
CA GLY A 142 7.21 3.91 -12.62
C GLY A 142 6.27 3.14 -13.54
N ALA A 143 6.65 1.93 -14.00
CA ALA A 143 5.82 1.16 -14.92
C ALA A 143 4.42 0.91 -14.30
N PRO A 144 3.34 1.20 -15.04
CA PRO A 144 2.00 1.01 -14.52
C PRO A 144 1.67 -0.49 -14.46
N LEU A 145 1.07 -0.90 -13.35
CA LEU A 145 0.29 -2.13 -13.30
C LEU A 145 -1.07 -1.80 -13.90
N LEU A 146 -1.55 -2.66 -14.79
CA LEU A 146 -2.74 -2.43 -15.61
C LEU A 146 -3.89 -3.36 -15.22
N ASP A 147 -3.58 -4.57 -14.79
CA ASP A 147 -4.56 -5.59 -14.41
C ASP A 147 -4.13 -6.34 -13.15
N VAL A 148 -5.10 -6.88 -12.41
CA VAL A 148 -4.87 -7.58 -11.15
C VAL A 148 -5.85 -8.73 -10.93
N LEU A 149 -5.35 -9.85 -10.44
CA LEU A 149 -6.13 -11.01 -10.05
C LEU A 149 -5.81 -11.41 -8.61
N ALA A 150 -6.82 -11.38 -7.74
CA ALA A 150 -6.70 -11.96 -6.41
C ALA A 150 -6.70 -13.49 -6.53
N LEU A 151 -5.70 -14.14 -5.95
CA LEU A 151 -5.64 -15.59 -5.82
C LEU A 151 -6.33 -16.04 -4.53
N ASP A 152 -6.16 -15.24 -3.48
CA ASP A 152 -6.85 -15.34 -2.19
C ASP A 152 -6.75 -13.98 -1.46
N GLU A 153 -7.20 -13.93 -0.21
CA GLU A 153 -7.19 -12.72 0.62
C GLU A 153 -5.79 -12.11 0.84
N LYS A 154 -4.72 -12.87 0.64
CA LYS A 154 -3.34 -12.48 0.95
C LYS A 154 -2.44 -12.42 -0.28
N ARG A 155 -2.86 -12.97 -1.41
CA ARG A 155 -2.03 -13.14 -2.61
C ARG A 155 -2.74 -12.65 -3.86
N LEU A 156 -1.97 -12.02 -4.73
CA LEU A 156 -2.42 -11.57 -6.04
C LEU A 156 -1.35 -11.75 -7.11
N LEU A 157 -1.81 -11.71 -8.37
CA LEU A 157 -0.99 -11.47 -9.55
C LEU A 157 -1.33 -10.10 -10.12
N ALA A 158 -0.33 -9.30 -10.48
CA ALA A 158 -0.52 -8.02 -11.15
C ALA A 158 0.31 -7.95 -12.43
N VAL A 159 -0.30 -7.48 -13.52
CA VAL A 159 0.31 -7.41 -14.86
C VAL A 159 0.33 -5.96 -15.33
N GLY A 160 1.46 -5.51 -15.87
CA GLY A 160 1.68 -4.14 -16.32
C GLY A 160 2.37 -4.05 -17.68
N ALA A 161 2.58 -2.83 -18.18
CA ALA A 161 3.08 -2.56 -19.53
C ALA A 161 4.42 -3.24 -19.87
N TYR A 162 5.26 -3.51 -18.86
CA TYR A 162 6.57 -4.19 -19.00
C TYR A 162 6.94 -5.04 -17.77
N LYS A 163 5.96 -5.38 -16.92
CA LYS A 163 6.21 -5.92 -15.56
C LYS A 163 5.13 -6.94 -15.20
N LEU A 164 5.53 -8.05 -14.57
CA LEU A 164 4.65 -9.01 -13.89
C LEU A 164 5.10 -9.06 -12.43
N ASP A 165 4.18 -8.79 -11.51
CA ASP A 165 4.45 -8.78 -10.08
C ASP A 165 3.58 -9.81 -9.36
N VAL A 166 4.21 -10.55 -8.43
CA VAL A 166 3.52 -11.42 -7.47
C VAL A 166 3.64 -10.77 -6.10
N CYS A 167 2.50 -10.36 -5.54
CA CYS A 167 2.47 -9.76 -4.20
C CYS A 167 1.84 -10.75 -3.22
N ALA A 168 2.51 -10.94 -2.07
CA ALA A 168 2.01 -11.75 -0.97
C ALA A 168 2.11 -10.96 0.33
N ARG A 169 0.99 -10.74 1.01
CA ARG A 169 0.95 -10.06 2.30
C ARG A 169 1.41 -11.01 3.39
N ARG A 170 2.57 -10.73 4.01
CA ARG A 170 3.02 -11.44 5.22
C ARG A 170 2.39 -10.80 6.46
N THR A 171 1.53 -11.54 7.16
CA THR A 171 1.16 -11.21 8.54
C THR A 171 2.38 -11.45 9.43
N ARG A 172 2.92 -10.40 10.04
CA ARG A 172 3.86 -10.57 11.16
C ARG A 172 3.08 -11.22 12.30
N VAL A 173 3.59 -12.34 12.80
CA VAL A 173 3.17 -12.98 14.06
C VAL A 173 3.98 -12.37 15.19
#